data_AF-A0A495MJC2-F1
#
_entry.id   AF-A0A495MJC2-F1
#
_cell.length_a   1.000
_cell.length_b   1.000
_cell.length_c   1.000
_cell.angle_alpha   90.00
_cell.angle_beta   90.00
_cell.angle_gamma   90.00
#
_symmetry.space_group_name_H-M   'P 1'
#
loop_
_entity.id
_entity.type
_entity.pdbx_description
1 polymer ?
#
loop_
_entity_poly.entity_id
_entity_poly.type
_entity_poly.pdbx_seq_one_letter_code
_entity_poly.pdbx_strand_id
1 'polypeptide(L)'
;MIQAIENWMDAIESSKQKKRVKEQEIKAIVDLWKFAESYDGEAIISQKGELIIGSSEGPEKINVQCADLLLNQKKNAISKILLEIEIELTALGSRYTGLYNVEFRKPNANFDAGEMQNLKNEIISGIKGEVILYKYVERIRKLPSSELKIVNRDFKIVECSSSAIAGIIAKSQPIQAVHEKQWLVLILSSIDHCCKSFLIDEAIQAKTFESDFDKIFIFDFYTSEIIELNVAFGVQNPADGVPSPANGVA
;
A
#
# COMPACT_ATOMS: atom_id res chain seq x y z
N MET A 1 -8.06 15.87 -19.26
CA MET A 1 -7.06 15.42 -18.28
C MET A 1 -5.88 14.75 -18.98
N ILE A 2 -6.10 13.67 -19.74
CA ILE A 2 -5.04 12.88 -20.43
C ILE A 2 -4.12 13.74 -21.34
N GLN A 3 -4.67 14.58 -22.23
CA GLN A 3 -3.85 15.41 -23.14
C GLN A 3 -2.90 16.39 -22.41
N ALA A 4 -3.27 16.86 -21.22
CA ALA A 4 -2.43 17.78 -20.45
C ALA A 4 -1.22 17.06 -19.81
N ILE A 5 -1.40 15.79 -19.44
CA ILE A 5 -0.35 14.94 -18.87
C ILE A 5 0.66 14.53 -19.95
N GLU A 6 0.18 14.15 -21.14
CA GLU A 6 1.05 13.84 -22.29
C GLU A 6 1.94 15.04 -22.63
N ASN A 7 1.38 16.24 -22.69
CA ASN A 7 2.15 17.46 -22.96
C ASN A 7 3.20 17.76 -21.87
N TRP A 8 2.94 17.40 -20.61
CA TRP A 8 3.94 17.53 -19.54
C TRP A 8 5.05 16.50 -19.66
N MET A 9 4.70 15.26 -19.96
CA MET A 9 5.70 14.20 -20.18
C MET A 9 6.62 14.60 -21.34
N ASP A 10 6.07 15.09 -22.45
CA ASP A 10 6.84 15.59 -23.59
C ASP A 10 7.77 16.76 -23.21
N ALA A 11 7.30 17.68 -22.36
CA ALA A 11 8.10 18.79 -21.86
C ALA A 11 9.28 18.32 -20.98
N ILE A 12 9.08 17.31 -20.14
CA ILE A 12 10.14 16.71 -19.31
C ILE A 12 11.12 15.93 -20.19
N GLU A 13 10.61 15.15 -21.15
CA GLU A 13 11.43 14.37 -22.07
C GLU A 13 12.31 15.26 -22.96
N SER A 14 11.80 16.41 -23.39
CA SER A 14 12.53 17.41 -24.17
C SER A 14 13.46 18.31 -23.34
N SER A 15 13.41 18.25 -22.01
CA SER A 15 14.23 19.06 -21.12
C SER A 15 15.74 18.69 -21.19
N LYS A 16 16.62 19.57 -20.70
CA LYS A 16 18.08 19.30 -20.62
C LYS A 16 18.49 18.48 -19.39
N GLN A 17 17.52 17.96 -18.62
CA GLN A 17 17.79 17.21 -17.40
C GLN A 17 18.43 15.84 -17.70
N LYS A 18 19.05 15.26 -16.67
CA LYS A 18 19.59 13.89 -16.74
C LYS A 18 18.44 12.89 -16.85
N LYS A 19 18.64 11.81 -17.62
CA LYS A 19 17.64 10.73 -17.83
C LYS A 19 16.95 10.27 -16.53
N ARG A 20 17.73 10.00 -15.48
CA ARG A 20 17.19 9.57 -14.18
C ARG A 20 16.22 10.58 -13.55
N VAL A 21 16.50 11.88 -13.68
CA VAL A 21 15.63 12.94 -13.12
C VAL A 21 14.32 12.98 -13.90
N LYS A 22 14.39 12.88 -15.23
CA LYS A 22 13.21 12.81 -16.10
C LYS A 22 12.33 11.61 -15.75
N GLU A 23 12.92 10.43 -15.58
CA GLU A 23 12.20 9.21 -15.20
C GLU A 23 11.48 9.37 -13.85
N GLN A 24 12.10 10.04 -12.89
CA GLN A 24 11.48 10.31 -11.57
C GLN A 24 10.33 11.32 -11.66
N GLU A 25 10.49 12.40 -12.43
CA GLU A 25 9.42 13.40 -12.63
C GLU A 25 8.23 12.80 -13.40
N ILE A 26 8.50 12.02 -14.45
CA ILE A 26 7.45 11.31 -15.20
C ILE A 26 6.73 10.32 -14.29
N LYS A 27 7.46 9.55 -13.48
CA LYS A 27 6.84 8.62 -12.52
C LYS A 27 5.93 9.36 -11.54
N ALA A 28 6.38 10.47 -10.96
CA ALA A 28 5.58 11.26 -10.02
C ALA A 28 4.27 11.77 -10.66
N ILE A 29 4.32 12.21 -11.92
CA ILE A 29 3.13 12.64 -12.67
C ILE A 29 2.18 11.46 -12.93
N VAL A 30 2.72 10.31 -13.33
CA VAL A 30 1.91 9.11 -13.60
C VAL A 30 1.25 8.60 -12.32
N ASP A 31 1.99 8.58 -11.20
CA ASP A 31 1.46 8.20 -9.89
C ASP A 31 0.33 9.14 -9.46
N LEU A 32 0.55 10.46 -9.57
CA LEU A 32 -0.45 11.47 -9.25
C LEU A 32 -1.70 11.35 -10.14
N TRP A 33 -1.52 11.16 -11.45
CA TRP A 33 -2.61 10.97 -12.39
C TRP A 33 -3.46 9.76 -12.03
N LYS A 34 -2.82 8.62 -11.81
CA LYS A 34 -3.54 7.40 -11.51
C LYS A 34 -4.25 7.47 -10.16
N PHE A 35 -3.62 8.08 -9.16
CA PHE A 35 -4.25 8.37 -7.88
C PHE A 35 -5.49 9.26 -8.06
N ALA A 36 -5.37 10.37 -8.80
CA ALA A 36 -6.47 11.30 -9.03
C ALA A 36 -7.66 10.66 -9.76
N GLU A 37 -7.39 9.80 -10.75
CA GLU A 37 -8.42 9.06 -11.49
C GLU A 37 -9.13 8.03 -10.61
N SER A 38 -8.40 7.45 -9.65
CA SER A 38 -8.93 6.44 -8.72
C SER A 38 -9.59 7.05 -7.48
N TYR A 39 -9.43 8.35 -7.25
CA TYR A 39 -9.95 9.03 -6.08
C TYR A 39 -11.42 9.42 -6.27
N ASP A 40 -12.30 8.89 -5.42
CA ASP A 40 -13.76 9.05 -5.52
C ASP A 40 -14.26 10.51 -5.39
N GLY A 41 -13.43 11.44 -4.94
CA GLY A 41 -13.82 12.84 -4.69
C GLY A 41 -13.75 13.80 -5.89
N GLU A 42 -13.85 13.30 -7.13
CA GLU A 42 -13.78 14.10 -8.37
C GLU A 42 -12.58 15.07 -8.41
N ALA A 43 -11.36 14.53 -8.39
CA ALA A 43 -10.14 15.33 -8.41
C ALA A 43 -9.73 15.75 -9.84
N ILE A 44 -9.30 17.00 -10.02
CA ILE A 44 -8.73 17.51 -11.28
C ILE A 44 -7.28 17.94 -11.04
N ILE A 45 -6.38 17.55 -11.94
CA ILE A 45 -4.98 18.00 -11.88
C ILE A 45 -4.83 19.36 -12.57
N SER A 46 -4.28 20.34 -11.84
CA SER A 46 -3.99 21.70 -12.32
C SER A 46 -2.79 21.73 -13.27
N GLN A 47 -2.58 22.82 -14.01
CA GLN A 47 -1.40 23.01 -14.86
C GLN A 47 -0.05 23.12 -14.10
N LYS A 48 -0.06 23.05 -12.76
CA LYS A 48 1.14 23.02 -11.93
C LYS A 48 1.38 21.68 -11.22
N GLY A 49 0.53 20.68 -11.44
CA GLY A 49 0.63 19.39 -10.75
C GLY A 49 -0.07 19.37 -9.38
N GLU A 50 -0.97 20.31 -9.11
CA GLU A 50 -1.76 20.35 -7.87
C GLU A 50 -3.09 19.63 -8.10
N LEU A 51 -3.64 18.95 -7.09
CA LEU A 51 -5.02 18.48 -7.14
C LEU A 51 -5.98 19.62 -6.81
N ILE A 52 -7.05 19.71 -7.58
CA ILE A 52 -8.19 20.57 -7.35
C ILE A 52 -9.37 19.68 -6.99
N ILE A 53 -9.90 19.85 -5.79
CA ILE A 53 -11.01 19.04 -5.28
C ILE A 53 -12.18 19.96 -4.94
N GLY A 54 -13.39 19.55 -5.32
CA GLY A 54 -14.60 20.27 -4.96
C GLY A 54 -14.87 20.18 -3.46
N SER A 55 -14.87 21.31 -2.76
CA SER A 55 -15.31 21.39 -1.37
C SER A 55 -16.60 22.20 -1.25
N SER A 56 -17.27 22.10 -0.10
CA SER A 56 -18.45 22.92 0.24
C SER A 56 -18.16 24.43 0.23
N GLU A 57 -16.89 24.83 0.36
CA GLU A 57 -16.46 26.23 0.39
C GLU A 57 -15.87 26.70 -0.96
N GLY A 58 -15.80 25.81 -1.96
CA GLY A 58 -15.21 26.07 -3.27
C GLY A 58 -14.08 25.11 -3.62
N PRO A 59 -13.47 25.25 -4.81
CA PRO A 59 -12.37 24.37 -5.22
C PRO A 59 -11.13 24.61 -4.35
N GLU A 60 -10.68 23.57 -3.66
CA GLU A 60 -9.45 23.60 -2.87
C GLU A 60 -8.28 23.10 -3.70
N LYS A 61 -7.12 23.76 -3.55
CA LYS A 61 -5.86 23.33 -4.15
C LYS A 61 -5.04 22.57 -3.13
N ILE A 62 -4.57 21.41 -3.55
CA ILE A 62 -3.87 20.46 -2.69
C ILE A 62 -2.56 20.08 -3.36
N ASN A 63 -1.46 20.27 -2.64
CA ASN A 63 -0.17 19.79 -3.08
C ASN A 63 -0.04 18.31 -2.71
N VAL A 64 0.26 17.45 -3.69
CA VAL A 64 0.39 16.01 -3.47
C VAL A 64 1.83 15.60 -3.64
N GLN A 65 2.38 15.02 -2.58
CA GLN A 65 3.67 14.35 -2.62
C GLN A 65 3.45 12.84 -2.77
N CYS A 66 3.98 12.25 -3.83
CA CYS A 66 4.03 10.79 -4.01
C CYS A 66 5.36 10.25 -3.47
N ALA A 67 5.30 9.17 -2.69
CA ALA A 67 6.49 8.49 -2.18
C ALA A 67 6.33 6.97 -2.28
N ASP A 68 7.36 6.28 -2.77
CA ASP A 68 7.34 4.83 -2.89
C ASP A 68 7.39 4.15 -1.51
N LEU A 69 6.44 3.27 -1.25
CA LEU A 69 6.39 2.48 -0.03
C LEU A 69 7.18 1.18 -0.22
N LEU A 70 8.48 1.22 0.06
CA LEU A 70 9.37 0.06 -0.09
C LEU A 70 9.23 -0.93 1.07
N LEU A 71 8.48 -2.01 0.84
CA LEU A 71 8.21 -3.07 1.81
C LEU A 71 9.27 -4.17 1.83
N ASN A 72 9.32 -4.94 2.92
CA ASN A 72 10.22 -6.06 3.07
C ASN A 72 9.76 -7.27 2.22
N GLN A 73 10.36 -7.40 1.04
CA GLN A 73 10.06 -8.44 0.07
C GLN A 73 10.38 -9.88 0.52
N LYS A 74 11.16 -10.07 1.60
CA LYS A 74 11.51 -11.41 2.10
C LYS A 74 10.37 -12.05 2.90
N LYS A 75 9.43 -11.24 3.39
CA LYS A 75 8.26 -11.72 4.14
C LYS A 75 7.14 -12.06 3.16
N ASN A 76 7.05 -13.32 2.75
CA ASN A 76 5.92 -13.82 1.99
C ASN A 76 4.82 -14.27 2.95
N ALA A 77 3.75 -13.49 3.08
CA ALA A 77 2.68 -13.75 4.03
C ALA A 77 1.98 -15.10 3.77
N ILE A 78 1.94 -15.55 2.51
CA ILE A 78 1.30 -16.84 2.20
C ILE A 78 2.07 -18.04 2.73
N SER A 79 3.41 -17.96 2.82
CA SER A 79 4.22 -19.07 3.34
C SER A 79 3.85 -19.43 4.77
N LYS A 80 3.47 -18.43 5.58
CA LYS A 80 2.97 -18.64 6.94
C LYS A 80 1.65 -19.41 6.93
N ILE A 81 0.70 -19.02 6.06
CA ILE A 81 -0.59 -19.71 5.93
C ILE A 81 -0.41 -21.15 5.46
N LEU A 82 0.45 -21.40 4.47
CA LEU A 82 0.68 -22.76 3.99
C LEU A 82 1.22 -23.66 5.12
N LEU A 83 2.17 -23.15 5.92
CA LEU A 83 2.69 -23.88 7.08
C LEU A 83 1.61 -24.15 8.14
N GLU A 84 0.74 -23.17 8.43
CA GLU A 84 -0.35 -23.37 9.38
C GLU A 84 -1.33 -24.45 8.92
N ILE A 85 -1.62 -24.51 7.60
CA ILE A 85 -2.46 -25.57 7.02
C ILE A 85 -1.78 -26.92 7.13
N GLU A 86 -0.48 -27.00 6.87
CA GLU A 86 0.30 -28.23 7.01
C GLU A 86 0.18 -28.79 8.44
N ILE A 87 0.33 -27.93 9.45
CA ILE A 87 0.19 -28.29 10.87
C ILE A 87 -1.23 -28.80 11.17
N GLU A 88 -2.26 -28.06 10.74
CA GLU A 88 -3.66 -28.42 11.00
C GLU A 88 -4.02 -29.77 10.38
N LEU A 89 -3.67 -30.00 9.11
CA LEU A 89 -4.00 -31.24 8.42
C LEU A 89 -3.19 -32.43 8.92
N THR A 90 -1.94 -32.21 9.36
CA THR A 90 -1.10 -33.26 9.97
C THR A 90 -1.72 -33.77 11.28
N ALA A 91 -2.31 -32.87 12.08
CA ALA A 91 -2.99 -33.23 13.32
C ALA A 91 -4.25 -34.11 13.08
N LEU A 92 -4.82 -34.10 11.87
CA LEU A 92 -5.96 -34.94 11.49
C LEU A 92 -5.56 -36.34 10.98
N GLY A 93 -4.26 -36.66 10.95
CA GLY A 93 -3.72 -37.98 10.62
C GLY A 93 -3.24 -38.15 9.17
N SER A 94 -2.73 -39.34 8.86
CA SER A 94 -2.01 -39.65 7.61
C SER A 94 -2.84 -39.62 6.33
N ARG A 95 -4.17 -39.47 6.42
CA ARG A 95 -5.05 -39.40 5.23
C ARG A 95 -4.70 -38.24 4.28
N TYR A 96 -4.12 -37.18 4.84
CA TYR A 96 -3.69 -35.99 4.10
C TYR A 96 -2.22 -36.01 3.71
N THR A 97 -1.49 -37.10 3.93
CA THR A 97 -0.10 -37.20 3.47
C THR A 97 -0.04 -37.07 1.94
N GLY A 98 0.85 -36.23 1.45
CA GLY A 98 0.98 -35.89 0.05
C GLY A 98 1.61 -34.52 -0.19
N LEU A 99 2.14 -34.33 -1.39
CA LEU A 99 2.62 -33.02 -1.85
C LEU A 99 1.48 -32.33 -2.61
N TYR A 100 1.00 -31.21 -2.10
CA TYR A 100 -0.08 -30.42 -2.68
C TYR A 100 0.51 -29.20 -3.39
N ASN A 101 0.39 -29.16 -4.71
CA ASN A 101 0.69 -27.97 -5.48
C ASN A 101 -0.57 -27.13 -5.62
N VAL A 102 -0.58 -25.95 -4.99
CA VAL A 102 -1.70 -25.00 -5.01
C VAL A 102 -1.41 -23.92 -6.03
N GLU A 103 -2.32 -23.79 -6.99
CA GLU A 103 -2.31 -22.74 -8.00
C GLU A 103 -3.39 -21.71 -7.63
N PHE A 104 -2.97 -20.45 -7.56
CA PHE A 104 -3.84 -19.34 -7.18
C PHE A 104 -4.35 -18.61 -8.41
N ARG A 105 -5.61 -18.17 -8.33
CA ARG A 105 -6.18 -17.18 -9.24
C ARG A 105 -5.39 -15.87 -9.13
N LYS A 106 -5.57 -14.98 -10.10
CA LYS A 106 -5.08 -13.60 -10.02
C LYS A 106 -6.14 -12.77 -9.31
N PRO A 107 -6.02 -12.47 -8.00
CA PRO A 107 -6.98 -11.59 -7.33
C PRO A 107 -6.87 -10.18 -7.91
N ASN A 108 -8.00 -9.48 -7.97
CA ASN A 108 -8.08 -8.09 -8.42
C ASN A 108 -8.03 -7.09 -7.25
N ALA A 109 -7.64 -7.55 -6.06
CA ALA A 109 -7.60 -6.77 -4.83
C ALA A 109 -6.45 -7.23 -3.93
N ASN A 110 -6.13 -6.43 -2.92
CA ASN A 110 -5.24 -6.82 -1.82
C ASN A 110 -5.96 -7.74 -0.83
N PHE A 111 -5.21 -8.23 0.16
CA PHE A 111 -5.73 -9.08 1.22
C PHE A 111 -5.80 -8.31 2.54
N ASP A 112 -6.89 -8.49 3.27
CA ASP A 112 -6.97 -8.25 4.71
C ASP A 112 -6.79 -9.56 5.52
N ALA A 113 -6.89 -9.46 6.85
CA ALA A 113 -6.78 -10.63 7.75
C ALA A 113 -7.91 -11.66 7.53
N GLY A 114 -9.13 -11.19 7.26
CA GLY A 114 -10.29 -12.03 6.97
C GLY A 114 -10.17 -12.76 5.63
N GLU A 115 -9.70 -12.08 4.58
CA GLU A 115 -9.44 -12.65 3.27
C GLU A 115 -8.29 -13.65 3.30
N MET A 116 -7.25 -13.38 4.08
CA MET A 116 -6.20 -14.36 4.37
C MET A 116 -6.74 -15.62 5.07
N GLN A 117 -7.66 -15.46 6.03
CA GLN A 117 -8.32 -16.60 6.66
C GLN A 117 -9.24 -17.34 5.70
N ASN A 118 -9.96 -16.63 4.82
CA ASN A 118 -10.79 -17.24 3.79
C ASN A 118 -9.95 -18.04 2.78
N LEU A 119 -8.79 -17.52 2.38
CA LEU A 119 -7.81 -18.22 1.57
C LEU A 119 -7.36 -19.52 2.24
N LYS A 120 -7.02 -19.47 3.53
CA LYS A 120 -6.65 -20.64 4.32
C LYS A 120 -7.74 -21.71 4.31
N ASN A 121 -8.98 -21.30 4.61
CA ASN A 121 -10.14 -22.18 4.63
C ASN A 121 -10.38 -22.81 3.26
N GLU A 122 -10.25 -22.02 2.19
CA GLU A 122 -10.44 -22.49 0.81
C GLU A 122 -9.44 -23.59 0.43
N ILE A 123 -8.16 -23.42 0.79
CA ILE A 123 -7.12 -24.46 0.57
C ILE A 123 -7.44 -25.73 1.38
N ILE A 124 -7.82 -25.58 2.66
CA ILE A 124 -8.17 -26.71 3.53
C ILE A 124 -9.35 -27.48 2.93
N SER A 125 -10.44 -26.81 2.60
CA SER A 125 -11.63 -27.40 1.98
C SER A 125 -11.29 -28.09 0.65
N GLY A 126 -10.43 -27.48 -0.17
CA GLY A 126 -9.93 -28.09 -1.41
C GLY A 126 -9.13 -29.37 -1.18
N ILE A 127 -8.30 -29.43 -0.15
CA ILE A 127 -7.57 -30.64 0.23
C ILE A 127 -8.51 -31.72 0.81
N LYS A 128 -9.56 -31.29 1.54
CA LYS A 128 -10.60 -32.18 2.09
C LYS A 128 -11.56 -32.72 1.04
N GLY A 129 -11.57 -32.14 -0.17
CA GLY A 129 -12.51 -32.51 -1.23
C GLY A 129 -13.92 -31.95 -1.02
N GLU A 130 -14.04 -30.85 -0.27
CA GLU A 130 -15.31 -30.20 0.00
C GLU A 130 -15.75 -29.34 -1.20
N VAL A 131 -17.07 -29.31 -1.43
CA VAL A 131 -17.67 -28.50 -2.51
C VAL A 131 -17.97 -27.11 -1.94
N ILE A 132 -17.11 -26.16 -2.26
CA ILE A 132 -17.23 -24.75 -1.87
C ILE A 132 -17.03 -23.83 -3.09
N LEU A 133 -17.32 -22.54 -2.92
CA LEU A 133 -16.96 -21.52 -3.89
C LEU A 133 -15.48 -21.17 -3.74
N TYR A 134 -14.69 -21.43 -4.78
CA TYR A 134 -13.26 -21.13 -4.81
C TYR A 134 -12.99 -19.74 -5.38
N LYS A 135 -12.76 -18.74 -4.52
CA LYS A 135 -12.48 -17.34 -4.90
C LYS A 135 -11.00 -17.13 -5.22
N TYR A 136 -10.09 -17.80 -4.50
CA TYR A 136 -8.65 -17.52 -4.57
C TYR A 136 -7.83 -18.64 -5.20
N VAL A 137 -8.27 -19.89 -5.07
CA VAL A 137 -7.61 -21.09 -5.55
C VAL A 137 -8.17 -21.44 -6.92
N GLU A 138 -7.28 -21.63 -7.88
CA GLU A 138 -7.62 -22.10 -9.22
C GLU A 138 -7.63 -23.62 -9.26
N ARG A 139 -6.61 -24.23 -8.66
CA ARG A 139 -6.43 -25.68 -8.70
C ARG A 139 -5.53 -26.18 -7.57
N ILE A 140 -5.84 -27.36 -7.05
CA ILE A 140 -4.96 -28.12 -6.15
C ILE A 140 -4.64 -29.45 -6.81
N ARG A 141 -3.34 -29.76 -6.95
CA ARG A 141 -2.86 -31.05 -7.46
C ARG A 141 -2.15 -31.80 -6.35
N LYS A 142 -2.65 -32.98 -5.99
CA LYS A 142 -1.98 -33.90 -5.06
C LYS A 142 -1.01 -34.80 -5.82
N LEU A 143 0.23 -34.86 -5.35
CA LEU A 143 1.30 -35.75 -5.80
C LEU A 143 1.69 -36.72 -4.67
N PRO A 144 2.16 -37.94 -5.01
CA PRO A 144 2.69 -38.87 -4.02
C PRO A 144 3.85 -38.24 -3.23
N SER A 145 3.82 -38.38 -1.90
CA SER A 145 4.87 -37.93 -0.98
C SER A 145 4.73 -38.72 0.32
N SER A 146 5.83 -38.91 1.06
CA SER A 146 5.83 -39.47 2.42
C SER A 146 5.43 -38.46 3.49
N GLU A 147 5.48 -37.18 3.16
CA GLU A 147 5.17 -36.06 4.06
C GLU A 147 4.05 -35.22 3.48
N LEU A 148 3.28 -34.57 4.37
CA LEU A 148 2.34 -33.54 3.99
C LEU A 148 3.12 -32.25 3.75
N LYS A 149 3.07 -31.75 2.51
CA LYS A 149 3.70 -30.48 2.14
C LYS A 149 2.84 -29.73 1.15
N ILE A 150 2.71 -28.43 1.32
CA ILE A 150 1.93 -27.55 0.46
C ILE A 150 2.89 -26.55 -0.16
N VAL A 151 2.88 -26.48 -1.49
CA VAL A 151 3.74 -25.59 -2.25
C VAL A 151 2.91 -24.76 -3.22
N ASN A 152 3.37 -23.54 -3.47
CA ASN A 152 2.88 -22.70 -4.54
C ASN A 152 4.07 -22.16 -5.33
N ARG A 153 3.91 -22.01 -6.65
CA ARG A 153 5.03 -21.62 -7.51
C ARG A 153 5.29 -20.11 -7.51
N ASP A 154 4.26 -19.32 -7.84
CA ASP A 154 4.46 -17.93 -8.28
C ASP A 154 3.47 -16.95 -7.63
N PHE A 155 3.00 -17.27 -6.42
CA PHE A 155 2.10 -16.38 -5.70
C PHE A 155 2.78 -15.87 -4.43
N LYS A 156 2.90 -14.55 -4.36
CA LYS A 156 3.58 -13.85 -3.29
C LYS A 156 2.66 -12.73 -2.82
N ILE A 157 2.49 -12.69 -1.50
CA ILE A 157 1.79 -11.62 -0.81
C ILE A 157 2.81 -10.94 0.08
N VAL A 158 3.05 -9.65 -0.13
CA VAL A 158 4.00 -8.87 0.67
C VAL A 158 3.22 -8.13 1.76
N GLU A 159 3.69 -8.27 2.99
CA GLU A 159 3.07 -7.63 4.16
C GLU A 159 3.38 -6.12 4.17
N CYS A 160 2.32 -5.32 4.13
CA CYS A 160 2.37 -3.90 4.45
C CYS A 160 2.22 -3.76 5.96
N SER A 161 3.24 -3.20 6.63
CA SER A 161 3.27 -3.08 8.08
C SER A 161 3.21 -1.63 8.53
N SER A 162 2.57 -1.38 9.67
CA SER A 162 2.55 -0.06 10.30
C SER A 162 3.95 0.55 10.51
N SER A 163 4.98 -0.27 10.75
CA SER A 163 6.36 0.20 10.89
C SER A 163 6.97 0.70 9.58
N ALA A 164 6.64 0.05 8.45
CA ALA A 164 7.13 0.49 7.15
C ALA A 164 6.52 1.83 6.74
N ILE A 165 5.21 1.99 6.98
CA ILE A 165 4.46 3.23 6.77
C ILE A 165 5.06 4.36 7.61
N ALA A 166 5.16 4.16 8.94
CA ALA A 166 5.72 5.17 9.84
C ALA A 166 7.16 5.58 9.45
N GLY A 167 7.96 4.62 8.99
CA GLY A 167 9.33 4.88 8.54
C GLY A 167 9.43 5.73 7.26
N ILE A 168 8.43 5.70 6.38
CA ILE A 168 8.36 6.58 5.20
C ILE A 168 7.77 7.93 5.59
N ILE A 169 6.71 7.96 6.39
CA ILE A 169 6.11 9.22 6.88
C ILE A 169 7.17 10.09 7.57
N ALA A 170 7.99 9.51 8.45
CA ALA A 170 9.05 10.24 9.16
C ALA A 170 10.17 10.78 8.23
N LYS A 171 10.30 10.24 7.00
CA LYS A 171 11.28 10.70 6.01
C LYS A 171 10.68 11.70 5.03
N SER A 172 9.37 11.70 4.88
CA SER A 172 8.64 12.66 4.06
C SER A 172 8.50 13.95 4.83
N GLN A 173 8.90 15.07 4.22
CA GLN A 173 8.69 16.39 4.78
C GLN A 173 7.77 17.17 3.84
N PRO A 174 6.73 17.83 4.37
CA PRO A 174 5.93 18.78 3.60
C PRO A 174 6.83 19.81 2.91
N ILE A 175 6.46 20.21 1.69
CA ILE A 175 7.30 21.04 0.79
C ILE A 175 7.41 22.51 1.28
N GLN A 176 6.78 22.85 2.41
CA GLN A 176 6.71 24.19 3.02
C GLN A 176 5.99 25.24 2.16
N ALA A 177 4.69 25.40 2.43
CA ALA A 177 4.01 26.69 2.40
C ALA A 177 3.02 26.71 3.57
N VAL A 178 3.11 27.70 4.46
CA VAL A 178 2.45 27.76 5.78
C VAL A 178 0.90 27.77 5.71
N HIS A 179 0.30 27.75 4.50
CA HIS A 179 -1.14 27.91 4.29
C HIS A 179 -1.74 27.03 3.19
N GLU A 180 -0.99 26.09 2.60
CA GLU A 180 -1.53 25.21 1.55
C GLU A 180 -1.74 23.79 2.09
N LYS A 181 -2.88 23.18 1.76
CA LYS A 181 -3.14 21.78 2.13
C LYS A 181 -2.16 20.87 1.39
N GLN A 182 -1.53 19.96 2.12
CA GLN A 182 -0.55 19.01 1.58
C GLN A 182 -0.93 17.59 1.94
N TRP A 183 -0.99 16.74 0.92
CA TRP A 183 -1.26 15.31 1.07
C TRP A 183 -0.02 14.50 0.72
N LEU A 184 0.17 13.40 1.43
CA LEU A 184 1.17 12.39 1.11
C LEU A 184 0.48 11.14 0.57
N VAL A 185 0.89 10.67 -0.61
CA VAL A 185 0.41 9.43 -1.21
C VAL A 185 1.56 8.43 -1.23
N LEU A 186 1.41 7.35 -0.45
CA LEU A 186 2.35 6.25 -0.35
C LEU A 186 2.03 5.20 -1.43
N ILE A 187 2.90 5.09 -2.43
CA ILE A 187 2.68 4.26 -3.61
C ILE A 187 3.11 2.82 -3.34
N LEU A 188 2.16 1.89 -3.44
CA LEU A 188 2.38 0.46 -3.50
C LEU A 188 2.49 0.01 -4.97
N SER A 189 3.63 -0.57 -5.33
CA SER A 189 3.93 -1.02 -6.68
C SER A 189 4.20 -2.52 -6.71
N SER A 190 3.36 -3.29 -7.40
CA SER A 190 3.50 -4.74 -7.53
C SER A 190 4.80 -5.16 -8.22
N ILE A 191 5.27 -4.36 -9.19
CA ILE A 191 6.54 -4.58 -9.91
C ILE A 191 7.72 -4.42 -8.96
N ASP A 192 7.78 -3.32 -8.21
CA ASP A 192 8.92 -3.05 -7.32
C ASP A 192 9.03 -4.11 -6.22
N HIS A 193 7.89 -4.67 -5.79
CA HIS A 193 7.83 -5.70 -4.75
C HIS A 193 7.90 -7.13 -5.28
N CYS A 194 7.86 -7.30 -6.61
CA CYS A 194 7.78 -8.59 -7.30
C CYS A 194 6.66 -9.48 -6.71
N CYS A 195 5.47 -8.90 -6.49
CA CYS A 195 4.31 -9.58 -5.94
C CYS A 195 3.06 -9.29 -6.77
N LYS A 196 1.94 -9.95 -6.46
CA LYS A 196 0.65 -9.70 -7.13
C LYS A 196 -0.35 -8.96 -6.24
N SER A 197 -0.21 -9.13 -4.93
CA SER A 197 -1.07 -8.52 -3.93
C SER A 197 -0.25 -8.20 -2.69
N PHE A 198 -0.78 -7.28 -1.89
CA PHE A 198 -0.28 -6.93 -0.58
C PHE A 198 -1.20 -7.50 0.50
N LEU A 199 -0.65 -7.73 1.69
CA LEU A 199 -1.44 -7.95 2.90
C LEU A 199 -1.45 -6.63 3.66
N ILE A 200 -2.62 -6.01 3.77
CA ILE A 200 -2.82 -4.76 4.47
C ILE A 200 -3.51 -5.09 5.79
N ASP A 201 -2.79 -4.92 6.89
CA ASP A 201 -3.31 -5.15 8.22
C ASP A 201 -4.38 -4.10 8.56
N GLU A 202 -5.55 -4.52 9.02
CA GLU A 202 -6.63 -3.63 9.50
C GLU A 202 -6.13 -2.69 10.61
N ALA A 203 -5.13 -3.13 11.39
CA ALA A 203 -4.49 -2.29 12.40
C ALA A 203 -3.86 -1.02 11.80
N ILE A 204 -3.50 -1.00 10.51
CA ILE A 204 -3.02 0.20 9.82
C ILE A 204 -4.11 1.27 9.75
N GLN A 205 -5.36 0.88 9.48
CA GLN A 205 -6.48 1.81 9.43
C GLN A 205 -6.84 2.28 10.85
N ALA A 206 -6.78 1.39 11.85
CA ALA A 206 -7.09 1.75 13.23
C ALA A 206 -5.99 2.61 13.90
N LYS A 207 -4.75 2.54 13.40
CA LYS A 207 -3.62 3.26 13.97
C LYS A 207 -3.62 4.72 13.53
N THR A 208 -3.41 5.62 14.49
CA THR A 208 -3.11 7.02 14.23
C THR A 208 -1.61 7.22 13.99
N PHE A 209 -1.25 7.85 12.87
CA PHE A 209 0.13 8.20 12.51
C PHE A 209 0.41 9.67 12.80
N GLU A 210 1.54 9.97 13.43
CA GLU A 210 2.02 11.35 13.58
C GLU A 210 2.51 11.87 12.23
N SER A 211 2.05 13.05 11.84
CA SER A 211 2.35 13.63 10.53
C SER A 211 2.11 15.13 10.50
N ASP A 212 2.87 15.83 9.66
CA ASP A 212 2.66 17.24 9.31
C ASP A 212 1.86 17.43 8.01
N PHE A 213 1.46 16.34 7.35
CA PHE A 213 0.54 16.34 6.20
C PHE A 213 -0.92 16.34 6.67
N ASP A 214 -1.79 17.08 5.97
CA ASP A 214 -3.23 17.13 6.25
C ASP A 214 -3.91 15.77 6.08
N LYS A 215 -3.46 15.01 5.07
CA LYS A 215 -3.91 13.64 4.81
C LYS A 215 -2.77 12.78 4.31
N ILE A 216 -2.86 11.49 4.63
CA ILE A 216 -1.98 10.47 4.08
C ILE A 216 -2.83 9.35 3.50
N PHE A 217 -2.44 8.90 2.30
CA PHE A 217 -3.06 7.76 1.63
C PHE A 217 -2.03 6.68 1.37
N ILE A 218 -2.46 5.42 1.42
CA ILE A 218 -1.80 4.32 0.72
C ILE A 218 -2.54 4.13 -0.60
N PHE A 219 -1.79 4.06 -1.70
CA PHE A 219 -2.36 3.82 -3.02
C PHE A 219 -1.69 2.63 -3.67
N ASP A 220 -2.45 1.57 -3.94
CA ASP A 220 -2.00 0.47 -4.78
C ASP A 220 -2.16 0.83 -6.25
N PHE A 221 -1.02 1.05 -6.89
CA PHE A 221 -0.95 1.45 -8.28
C PHE A 221 -1.62 0.43 -9.21
N TYR A 222 -1.74 -0.86 -8.87
CA TYR A 222 -2.24 -1.88 -9.80
C TYR A 222 -3.71 -2.21 -9.61
N THR A 223 -4.17 -2.29 -8.37
CA THR A 223 -5.58 -2.56 -8.04
C THR A 223 -6.41 -1.27 -8.00
N SER A 224 -5.75 -0.10 -7.99
CA SER A 224 -6.38 1.22 -7.83
C SER A 224 -7.03 1.41 -6.45
N GLU A 225 -6.68 0.56 -5.49
CA GLU A 225 -7.17 0.65 -4.12
C GLU A 225 -6.52 1.83 -3.40
N ILE A 226 -7.35 2.68 -2.79
CA ILE A 226 -6.92 3.82 -1.97
C ILE A 226 -7.37 3.59 -0.53
N ILE A 227 -6.44 3.76 0.41
CA ILE A 227 -6.71 3.68 1.84
C ILE A 227 -6.27 4.99 2.48
N GLU A 228 -7.22 5.75 3.02
CA GLU A 228 -6.92 6.94 3.84
C GLU A 228 -6.45 6.49 5.23
N LEU A 229 -5.33 7.05 5.69
CA LEU A 229 -4.77 6.77 7.01
C LEU A 229 -5.24 7.80 8.02
N ASN A 230 -5.46 7.35 9.25
CA ASN A 230 -5.72 8.25 10.37
C ASN A 230 -4.43 8.97 10.77
N VAL A 231 -4.45 10.31 10.74
CA VAL A 231 -3.31 11.13 11.13
C VAL A 231 -3.62 12.03 12.31
N ALA A 232 -2.66 12.16 13.22
CA ALA A 232 -2.65 13.20 14.24
C ALA A 232 -1.62 14.24 13.84
N PHE A 233 -2.06 15.49 13.72
CA PHE A 233 -1.17 16.60 13.45
C PHE A 233 -0.21 16.76 14.64
N GLY A 234 1.09 16.86 14.36
CA GLY A 234 2.11 17.00 15.39
C GLY A 234 1.81 18.19 16.30
N VAL A 235 1.47 17.92 17.57
CA VAL A 235 1.58 18.92 18.63
C VAL A 235 3.08 19.17 18.78
N GLN A 236 3.55 20.34 18.36
CA GLN A 236 4.87 20.82 18.77
C GLN A 236 4.95 20.70 20.29
N ASN A 237 5.92 19.94 20.82
CA ASN A 237 6.24 19.97 22.24
C ASN A 237 6.38 21.45 22.66
N PRO A 238 5.61 21.96 23.63
CA PRO A 238 5.90 23.25 24.26
C PRO A 238 7.07 23.03 25.22
N ALA A 239 8.26 22.79 24.66
CA ALA A 239 9.50 22.66 25.40
C ALA A 239 10.50 23.67 24.83
N ASP A 240 10.19 24.95 25.06
CA ASP A 240 11.18 25.97 25.38
C ASP A 240 10.45 27.15 26.04
N GLY A 241 9.92 26.86 27.24
CA GLY A 241 9.66 27.89 28.23
C GLY A 241 11.00 28.39 28.77
N VAL A 242 11.42 29.58 28.34
CA VAL A 242 12.31 30.42 29.15
C VAL A 242 11.48 31.62 29.62
N PRO A 243 11.18 31.74 30.93
CA PRO A 243 10.66 32.98 31.48
C PRO A 243 11.77 34.03 31.40
N SER A 244 11.48 35.16 30.75
CA SER A 244 12.33 36.34 30.78
C SER A 244 12.49 36.80 32.23
N PRO A 245 13.70 36.95 32.79
CA PRO A 245 13.86 37.47 34.14
C PRO A 245 13.48 38.94 34.14
N ALA A 246 12.67 39.31 35.13
CA ALA A 246 12.38 40.69 35.46
C ALA A 246 13.70 41.46 35.69
N ASN A 247 14.02 42.38 34.78
CA ASN A 247 15.02 43.41 35.04
C ASN A 247 14.43 44.40 36.04
N GLY A 248 14.70 44.13 37.31
CA GLY A 248 14.64 45.10 38.38
C GLY A 248 16.05 45.54 38.78
N VAL A 249 16.17 46.86 38.97
CA VAL A 249 17.15 47.59 39.80
C VAL A 249 18.41 48.12 39.08
N ALA A 250 18.33 49.40 38.69
CA ALA A 250 18.96 50.48 39.46
C ALA A 250 18.05 51.72 39.43
#